data_AF-A0A2U2ZWA1-F1
#
_entry.id   AF-A0A2U2ZWA1-F1
#
_cell.length_a   1.000
_cell.length_b   1.000
_cell.length_c   1.000
_cell.angle_alpha   90.00
_cell.angle_beta   90.00
_cell.angle_gamma   90.00
#
_symmetry.space_group_name_H-M   'P 1'
#
loop_
_entity.id
_entity.type
_entity.pdbx_description
1 polymer ?
#
loop_
_entity_poly.entity_id
_entity_poly.type
_entity_poly.pdbx_seq_one_letter_code
_entity_poly.pdbx_strand_id
1 'polypeptide(L)'
;MPGLLLAPAGGNVRVINVKPADRLLDPEIAAARAWPGDLVEGHGWQYEIWSGADPVLPANVRFLAVYRRGRGCARTRTSRGPGR
;
A
#
# COMPACT_ATOMS: atom_id res chain seq x y z
N MET A 1 -10.17 -0.57 -9.28
CA MET A 1 -9.98 0.73 -8.61
C MET A 1 -8.48 0.95 -8.36
N PRO A 2 -7.88 2.03 -8.89
CA PRO A 2 -6.48 2.38 -8.63
C PRO A 2 -6.28 2.85 -7.19
N GLY A 3 -5.03 2.82 -6.72
CA GLY A 3 -4.69 3.20 -5.34
C GLY A 3 -4.45 4.70 -5.17
N LEU A 4 -3.86 5.35 -6.18
CA LEU A 4 -3.50 6.77 -6.14
C LEU A 4 -3.74 7.43 -7.49
N LEU A 5 -4.05 8.73 -7.45
CA LEU A 5 -4.08 9.65 -8.60
C LEU A 5 -3.15 10.82 -8.25
N LEU A 6 -2.10 11.03 -9.04
CA LEU A 6 -1.20 12.18 -8.89
C LEU A 6 -1.47 13.17 -10.01
N ALA A 7 -1.78 14.42 -9.66
CA ALA A 7 -1.98 15.52 -10.59
C ALA A 7 -0.96 16.64 -10.27
N PRO A 8 0.26 16.57 -10.82
CA PRO A 8 1.27 17.59 -10.60
C PRO A 8 0.84 18.93 -11.24
N ALA A 9 1.18 20.05 -10.61
CA ALA A 9 0.74 21.38 -11.06
C ALA A 9 1.21 21.79 -12.48
N GLY A 10 2.17 21.08 -13.07
CA GLY A 10 2.66 21.34 -14.43
C GLY A 10 3.09 20.08 -15.18
N GLY A 11 2.57 18.93 -14.79
CA GLY A 11 2.98 17.63 -15.34
C GLY A 11 1.78 16.77 -15.73
N ASN A 12 2.07 15.64 -16.37
CA ASN A 12 1.03 14.70 -16.75
C ASN A 12 0.41 14.02 -15.52
N VAL A 13 -0.90 13.78 -15.56
CA VAL A 13 -1.61 13.04 -14.53
C VAL A 13 -1.14 11.58 -14.55
N ARG A 14 -0.94 11.01 -13.36
CA ARG A 14 -0.49 9.62 -13.17
C ARG A 14 -1.50 8.85 -12.33
N VAL A 15 -1.97 7.73 -12.88
CA VAL A 15 -2.79 6.76 -12.16
C VAL A 15 -1.88 5.63 -11.69
N ILE A 16 -1.79 5.42 -10.38
CA ILE A 16 -0.91 4.41 -9.79
C ILE A 16 -1.74 3.31 -9.13
N ASN A 17 -1.48 2.08 -9.55
CA ASN A 17 -2.06 0.88 -8.98
C ASN A 17 -1.03 0.18 -8.07
N VAL A 18 -1.23 0.24 -6.76
CA VAL A 18 -0.33 -0.38 -5.78
C VAL A 18 -0.73 -1.82 -5.55
N LYS A 19 0.21 -2.75 -5.67
CA LYS A 19 -0.01 -4.18 -5.41
C LYS A 19 1.11 -4.78 -4.59
N PRO A 20 0.82 -5.80 -3.77
CA PRO A 20 1.87 -6.53 -3.08
C PRO A 20 2.71 -7.32 -4.10
N ALA A 21 4.01 -7.42 -3.86
CA ALA A 21 4.98 -7.96 -4.84
C ALA A 21 4.77 -9.45 -5.14
N ASP A 22 4.34 -10.21 -4.14
CA ASP A 22 4.03 -11.64 -4.22
C ASP A 22 2.87 -11.97 -5.18
N ARG A 23 2.00 -10.98 -5.47
CA ARG A 23 0.86 -11.13 -6.38
C ARG A 23 1.04 -10.40 -7.70
N LEU A 24 2.26 -9.92 -7.98
CA LEU A 24 2.51 -9.16 -9.20
C LEU A 24 2.47 -10.04 -10.45
N LEU A 25 3.03 -11.24 -10.36
CA LEU A 25 3.18 -12.21 -11.45
C LEU A 25 2.03 -13.23 -11.53
N ASP A 26 1.04 -13.13 -10.65
CA ASP A 26 -0.15 -13.97 -10.73
C ASP A 26 -0.89 -13.62 -12.04
N PRO A 27 -1.01 -14.57 -12.98
CA PRO A 27 -1.51 -14.30 -14.33
C PRO A 27 -2.99 -13.90 -14.34
N GLU A 28 -3.79 -14.40 -13.40
CA GLU A 28 -5.20 -14.01 -13.27
C GLU A 28 -5.31 -12.55 -12.81
N ILE A 29 -4.44 -12.18 -11.87
CA ILE A 29 -4.35 -10.80 -11.37
C ILE A 29 -3.77 -9.87 -12.44
N ALA A 30 -2.81 -10.32 -13.23
CA ALA A 30 -2.20 -9.54 -14.32
C ALA A 30 -3.21 -9.23 -15.44
N ALA A 31 -4.03 -10.21 -15.85
CA ALA A 31 -5.05 -10.02 -16.87
C ALA A 31 -6.09 -8.96 -16.45
N ALA A 32 -6.54 -9.01 -15.18
CA ALA A 32 -7.45 -8.01 -14.63
C ALA A 32 -6.84 -6.59 -14.52
N ARG A 33 -5.53 -6.44 -14.74
CA ARG A 33 -4.77 -5.17 -14.65
C ARG A 33 -4.40 -4.55 -15.98
N ALA A 34 -4.64 -5.24 -17.10
CA ALA A 34 -4.29 -4.72 -18.43
C ALA A 34 -5.27 -3.61 -18.88
N TRP A 35 -6.58 -3.88 -18.85
CA TRP A 35 -7.60 -2.94 -19.34
C TRP A 35 -7.62 -1.54 -18.69
N PRO A 36 -7.30 -1.36 -17.38
CA PRO A 36 -7.24 -0.03 -16.79
C PRO A 36 -6.09 0.81 -17.34
N GLY A 37 -5.00 0.17 -17.78
CA GLY A 37 -3.88 0.85 -18.42
C GLY A 37 -4.31 1.48 -19.74
N ASP A 38 -4.92 0.68 -20.62
CA ASP A 38 -5.39 1.12 -21.93
C ASP A 38 -6.36 2.31 -21.83
N LEU A 39 -7.29 2.27 -20.86
CA LEU A 39 -8.24 3.36 -20.63
C LEU A 39 -7.53 4.64 -20.17
N VAL A 40 -6.60 4.54 -19.22
CA VAL A 40 -5.87 5.68 -18.66
C VAL A 40 -4.98 6.32 -19.72
N GLU A 41 -4.24 5.50 -20.47
CA GLU A 41 -3.37 5.98 -21.55
C GLU A 41 -4.18 6.59 -22.71
N GLY A 42 -5.37 6.05 -22.99
CA GLY A 42 -6.33 6.63 -23.94
C GLY A 42 -6.81 8.03 -23.56
N HIS A 43 -6.77 8.38 -22.27
CA HIS A 43 -7.04 9.74 -21.78
C HIS A 43 -5.80 10.65 -21.77
N GLY A 44 -4.67 10.18 -22.29
CA GLY A 44 -3.40 10.89 -22.32
C GLY A 44 -2.68 10.90 -20.96
N TRP A 45 -3.12 10.10 -20.00
CA TRP A 45 -2.52 10.01 -18.67
C TRP A 45 -1.53 8.85 -18.59
N GLN A 46 -0.63 8.90 -17.61
CA GLN A 46 0.33 7.83 -17.37
C GLN A 46 -0.27 6.78 -16.45
N TYR A 47 -0.07 5.50 -16.78
CA TYR A 47 -0.45 4.38 -15.94
C TYR A 47 0.79 3.69 -15.34
N GLU A 48 0.80 3.49 -14.03
CA GLU A 48 1.90 2.83 -13.33
C GLU A 48 1.42 1.78 -12.34
N ILE A 49 2.24 0.77 -12.16
CA ILE A 49 2.06 -0.26 -11.15
C ILE A 49 3.22 -0.18 -10.17
N TRP A 50 2.92 0.04 -8.90
CA TRP A 50 3.93 0.05 -7.84
C TRP A 50 3.80 -1.19 -6.96
N SER A 51 4.93 -1.82 -6.67
CA SER A 51 5.03 -2.99 -5.81
C SER A 51 6.43 -3.09 -5.23
N GLY A 52 6.59 -3.88 -4.16
CA GLY A 52 7.93 -4.25 -3.69
C GLY A 52 8.76 -3.11 -3.10
N ALA A 53 8.14 -2.22 -2.31
CA ALA A 53 8.90 -1.26 -1.51
C ALA A 53 9.89 -1.98 -0.57
N ASP A 54 11.03 -1.35 -0.29
CA ASP A 54 12.00 -1.82 0.71
C ASP A 54 11.25 -2.17 2.01
N PRO A 55 11.41 -3.39 2.57
CA PRO A 55 10.66 -3.83 3.73
C PRO A 55 10.80 -2.94 4.98
N VAL A 56 11.86 -2.14 5.09
CA VAL A 56 12.07 -1.17 6.19
C VAL A 56 11.04 -0.05 6.16
N LEU A 57 10.69 0.47 4.98
CA LEU A 57 9.70 1.54 4.81
C LEU A 57 8.30 1.19 5.37
N PRO A 58 7.64 0.11 4.94
CA PRO A 58 6.35 -0.29 5.48
C PRO A 58 6.44 -0.75 6.95
N ALA A 59 7.58 -1.26 7.41
CA ALA A 59 7.79 -1.57 8.83
C ALA A 59 7.74 -0.28 9.68
N ASN A 60 8.46 0.77 9.27
CA ASN A 60 8.44 2.07 9.93
C ASN A 60 7.04 2.71 9.91
N VAL A 61 6.34 2.65 8.78
CA VAL A 61 4.97 3.16 8.67
C VAL A 61 4.02 2.41 9.62
N ARG A 62 4.14 1.08 9.73
CA ARG A 62 3.34 0.28 10.68
C ARG A 62 3.64 0.65 12.12
N PHE A 63 4.92 0.82 12.47
CA PHE A 63 5.34 1.27 13.79
C PHE A 63 4.70 2.62 14.16
N LEU A 64 4.80 3.63 13.29
CA LEU A 64 4.20 4.94 13.51
C LEU A 64 2.66 4.92 13.54
N ALA A 65 2.03 4.05 12.73
CA ALA A 65 0.58 3.93 12.68
C ALA A 65 -0.04 3.48 14.02
N VAL A 66 0.70 2.76 14.86
CA VAL A 66 0.27 2.37 16.21
C VAL A 66 0.09 3.58 17.12
N TYR A 67 0.92 4.61 16.99
CA TYR A 67 0.79 5.85 17.78
C TYR A 67 -0.34 6.76 17.29
N ARG A 68 -0.68 6.67 15.99
CA ARG A 68 -1.76 7.48 15.38
C ARG A 68 -3.16 7.04 15.80
N ARG A 69 -3.35 5.73 16.04
CA ARG A 69 -4.58 5.23 16.63
C ARG A 69 -4.39 5.30 18.14
N GLY A 70 -5.08 6.21 18.83
CA GLY A 70 -5.08 6.32 20.31
C GLY A 70 -5.57 5.07 21.07
N ARG A 71 -5.47 3.89 20.49
CA ARG A 71 -5.67 2.58 21.09
C ARG A 71 -4.34 1.84 21.11
N GLY A 72 -3.45 2.27 22.00
CA GLY A 72 -2.13 1.68 22.10
C GLY A 72 -1.47 1.94 23.45
N CYS A 73 -2.10 1.54 24.56
CA CYS A 73 -1.41 0.79 25.63
C CYS A 73 -2.36 0.50 26.81
N ALA A 74 -2.84 -0.74 26.93
CA ALA A 74 -2.99 -1.45 28.20
C ALA A 74 -3.17 -2.95 27.92
N ARG A 75 -2.06 -3.64 27.66
CA ARG A 75 -1.94 -5.05 28.09
C ARG A 75 -0.82 -5.08 29.12
N THR A 76 -1.16 -4.67 30.34
CA THR A 76 -0.41 -5.08 31.53
C THR A 76 -0.45 -6.60 31.57
N ARG A 77 0.67 -7.24 31.22
CA ARG A 77 0.89 -8.63 31.57
C ARG A 77 1.01 -8.66 33.09
N THR A 78 -0.09 -8.93 33.79
CA THR A 78 -0.05 -9.25 35.22
C THR A 78 0.84 -10.47 35.37
N SER A 79 2.07 -10.24 35.84
CA SER A 79 2.89 -11.30 36.40
C SER A 79 2.12 -11.84 37.60
N ARG A 80 1.58 -13.05 37.46
CA ARG A 80 1.12 -13.89 38.56
C ARG A 80 2.32 -14.01 39.51
N GLY A 81 2.22 -13.42 40.70
CA GLY A 81 3.23 -13.58 41.75
C GLY A 81 3.37 -15.06 42.11
N PRO A 82 4.57 -15.54 42.48
CA PRO A 82 4.71 -16.89 43.00
C PRO A 82 4.09 -16.90 44.40
N GLY A 83 3.01 -17.65 44.57
CA GLY A 83 2.51 -17.98 45.89
C GLY A 83 3.46 -18.97 46.55
N ARG A 84 4.05 -18.56 47.67
CA ARG A 84 4.39 -19.38 48.85
C ARG A 84 4.74 -18.45 50.00
#